data_AF-A0A381Z3C0-F1
#
_entry.id   AF-A0A381Z3C0-F1
#
_cell.length_a   1.000
_cell.length_b   1.000
_cell.length_c   1.000
_cell.angle_alpha   90.00
_cell.angle_beta   90.00
_cell.angle_gamma   90.00
#
_symmetry.space_group_name_H-M   'P 1'
#
loop_
_entity.id
_entity.type
_entity.pdbx_description
1 polymer ?
#
loop_
_entity_poly.entity_id
_entity_poly.type
_entity_poly.pdbx_seq_one_letter_code
_entity_poly.pdbx_strand_id
1 'polypeptide(L)'
;MVFTVAYLKNSFNQSVLEEYRYAEHRALYAAEAGLNEVGIVILPQLVTEDTLLYPEGKNYGNNENGKPIGKYKNIYCHTELEQNSTRKIYYVYSTGEATPLTSFGDKVDPIERTVYMTMQAQGFEDFMYFTNEEKPIGPGNTGTVNFGPNDQLEGRVHTNGDIAFSSAGCPTFSGSVTITNEAVENGGGIGSWGACDEDVFEQNIDGEMVNILDTIAAITFPPENSAQLVRANADYVFDADDMLFRTGKKDTLVMTEINFTESGFWAAQWWYNIPPIGGPPNEFDFTWDGVGQGLEVDVSGLHFAPNNSYIPGVGYEGSLLLLSAFDNSGSSVQSAIINSINTGDVLRISNLSGSKSVTFSTTNDPMPIGDQRIWINIDPTSISYVSSLDEGFLDDEQVVMTNT
;
A
#
# COMPACT_ATOMS: atom_id res chain seq x y z
N MET A 1 37.64 -26.66 15.24
CA MET A 1 36.36 -27.41 15.32
C MET A 1 35.41 -26.92 16.41
N VAL A 2 35.87 -26.42 17.56
CA VAL A 2 34.96 -25.91 18.63
C VAL A 2 34.25 -24.61 18.22
N PHE A 3 34.92 -23.71 17.49
CA PHE A 3 34.33 -22.47 16.97
C PHE A 3 33.20 -22.71 15.96
N THR A 4 33.34 -23.72 15.09
CA THR A 4 32.34 -24.04 14.05
C THR A 4 31.06 -24.62 14.66
N VAL A 5 31.17 -25.45 15.70
CA VAL A 5 30.02 -26.03 16.41
C VAL A 5 29.28 -24.98 17.25
N ALA A 6 30.01 -24.04 17.88
CA ALA A 6 29.40 -22.94 18.62
C ALA A 6 28.67 -21.95 17.70
N TYR A 7 29.25 -21.64 16.54
CA TYR A 7 28.62 -20.78 15.54
C TYR A 7 27.33 -21.40 14.99
N LEU A 8 27.37 -22.67 14.59
CA LEU A 8 26.18 -23.39 14.11
C LEU A 8 25.09 -23.43 15.19
N LYS A 9 25.44 -23.75 16.44
CA LYS A 9 24.47 -23.77 17.54
C LYS A 9 23.85 -22.39 17.79
N ASN A 10 24.63 -21.31 17.65
CA ASN A 10 24.12 -19.95 17.81
C ASN A 10 23.22 -19.53 16.64
N SER A 11 23.62 -19.81 15.39
CA SER A 11 22.83 -19.49 14.20
C SER A 11 21.50 -20.25 14.17
N PHE A 12 21.48 -21.52 14.59
CA PHE A 12 20.23 -22.28 14.74
C PHE A 12 19.32 -21.71 15.82
N ASN A 13 19.88 -21.14 16.90
CA ASN A 13 19.08 -20.57 17.97
C ASN A 13 18.49 -19.20 17.56
N GLN A 14 19.25 -18.40 16.81
CA GLN A 14 18.80 -17.12 16.27
C GLN A 14 17.70 -17.31 15.22
N SER A 15 17.85 -18.23 14.27
CA SER A 15 16.84 -18.46 13.24
C SER A 15 15.50 -18.97 13.82
N VAL A 16 15.54 -19.81 14.84
CA VAL A 16 14.33 -20.28 15.55
C VAL A 16 13.67 -19.13 16.32
N LEU A 17 14.45 -18.25 16.95
CA LEU A 17 13.92 -17.06 17.63
C LEU A 17 13.27 -16.07 16.67
N GLU A 18 13.88 -15.87 15.50
CA GLU A 18 13.31 -15.01 14.45
C GLU A 18 12.01 -15.59 13.90
N GLU A 19 11.96 -16.88 13.59
CA GLU A 19 10.73 -17.51 13.10
C GLU A 19 9.61 -17.49 14.14
N TYR A 20 9.95 -17.60 15.43
CA TYR A 20 8.98 -17.41 16.52
C TYR A 20 8.41 -15.98 16.53
N ARG A 21 9.26 -14.95 16.40
CA ARG A 21 8.80 -13.56 16.30
C ARG A 21 7.93 -13.34 15.07
N TYR A 22 8.31 -13.87 13.92
CA TYR A 22 7.49 -13.77 12.70
C TYR A 22 6.15 -14.47 12.85
N ALA A 23 6.10 -15.65 13.47
CA ALA A 23 4.85 -16.34 13.74
C ALA A 23 3.97 -15.55 14.72
N GLU A 24 4.55 -14.89 15.72
CA GLU A 24 3.83 -14.01 16.63
C GLU A 24 3.17 -12.83 15.90
N HIS A 25 3.90 -12.17 15.00
CA HIS A 25 3.35 -11.10 14.16
C HIS A 25 2.30 -11.61 13.18
N ARG A 26 2.49 -12.79 12.58
CA ARG A 26 1.47 -13.43 11.72
C ARG A 26 0.20 -13.75 12.50
N ALA A 27 0.32 -14.22 13.75
CA ALA A 27 -0.81 -14.46 14.63
C ALA A 27 -1.56 -13.16 14.95
N LEU A 28 -0.84 -12.09 15.29
CA LEU A 28 -1.45 -10.78 15.56
C LEU A 28 -2.18 -10.23 14.32
N TYR A 29 -1.54 -10.28 13.16
CA TYR A 29 -2.13 -9.83 11.89
C TYR A 29 -3.37 -10.65 11.49
N ALA A 30 -3.34 -11.97 11.69
CA ALA A 30 -4.52 -12.81 11.49
C ALA A 30 -5.65 -12.43 12.47
N ALA A 31 -5.32 -12.14 13.73
CA ALA A 31 -6.30 -11.72 14.74
C ALA A 31 -7.01 -10.43 14.32
N GLU A 32 -6.25 -9.42 13.86
CA GLU A 32 -6.77 -8.16 13.33
C GLU A 32 -7.62 -8.35 12.08
N ALA A 33 -7.23 -9.25 11.19
CA ALA A 33 -8.02 -9.58 10.01
C ALA A 33 -9.38 -10.17 10.38
N GLY A 34 -9.44 -11.09 11.36
CA GLY A 34 -10.70 -11.64 11.85
C GLY A 34 -11.61 -10.58 12.48
N LEU A 35 -11.01 -9.61 13.18
CA LEU A 35 -11.72 -8.48 13.78
C LEU A 35 -12.30 -7.55 12.69
N ASN A 36 -11.52 -7.25 11.65
CA ASN A 36 -11.92 -6.37 10.55
C ASN A 36 -12.89 -7.00 9.55
N GLU A 37 -12.66 -8.25 9.12
CA GLU A 37 -13.49 -8.91 8.11
C GLU A 37 -14.85 -9.37 8.65
N VAL A 38 -14.93 -9.69 9.94
CA VAL A 38 -16.09 -10.35 10.54
C VAL A 38 -16.59 -9.59 11.75
N GLY A 39 -15.71 -9.33 12.73
CA GLY A 39 -16.08 -8.74 14.02
C GLY A 39 -16.84 -7.41 13.87
N ILE A 40 -16.21 -6.42 13.23
CA ILE A 40 -16.76 -5.07 12.99
C ILE A 40 -18.06 -5.10 12.19
N VAL A 41 -18.19 -6.06 11.27
CA VAL A 41 -19.36 -6.16 10.38
C VAL A 41 -20.57 -6.68 11.15
N ILE A 42 -20.36 -7.58 12.11
CA ILE A 42 -21.45 -8.24 12.85
C ILE A 42 -21.83 -7.49 14.12
N LEU A 43 -20.93 -6.71 14.71
CA LEU A 43 -21.18 -5.92 15.93
C LEU A 43 -22.51 -5.13 15.90
N PRO A 44 -22.86 -4.38 14.83
CA PRO A 44 -24.12 -3.63 14.76
C PRO A 44 -25.38 -4.52 14.64
N GLN A 45 -25.21 -5.80 14.30
CA GLN A 45 -26.30 -6.75 14.09
C GLN A 45 -26.62 -7.56 15.37
N LEU A 46 -25.88 -7.34 16.46
CA LEU A 46 -26.10 -8.03 17.72
C LEU A 46 -27.43 -7.60 18.34
N VAL A 47 -28.37 -8.54 18.39
CA VAL A 47 -29.73 -8.23 18.84
C VAL A 47 -29.86 -8.33 20.36
N THR A 48 -29.26 -9.34 21.01
CA THR A 48 -29.39 -9.55 22.47
C THR A 48 -28.39 -10.53 23.13
N GLU A 49 -27.68 -11.40 22.41
CA GLU A 49 -26.84 -12.44 23.02
C GLU A 49 -25.37 -12.34 22.60
N ASP A 50 -24.48 -12.69 23.54
CA ASP A 50 -23.06 -12.87 23.28
C ASP A 50 -22.87 -13.89 22.16
N THR A 51 -22.14 -13.50 21.12
CA THR A 51 -22.03 -14.28 19.90
C THR A 51 -20.59 -14.73 19.70
N LEU A 52 -20.37 -16.03 19.58
CA LEU A 52 -19.08 -16.62 19.22
C LEU A 52 -19.10 -17.12 17.77
N LEU A 53 -18.17 -16.60 16.97
CA LEU A 53 -18.02 -16.94 15.55
C LEU A 53 -16.67 -17.63 15.31
N TYR A 54 -16.67 -18.55 14.36
CA TYR A 54 -15.49 -19.29 13.92
C TYR A 54 -14.66 -19.91 15.07
N PRO A 55 -15.26 -20.77 15.92
CA PRO A 55 -14.51 -21.41 17.01
C PRO A 55 -13.36 -22.31 16.49
N GLU A 56 -13.58 -22.99 15.37
CA GLU A 56 -12.56 -23.82 14.70
C GLU A 56 -11.54 -23.02 13.89
N GLY A 57 -11.83 -21.75 13.66
CA GLY A 57 -11.02 -20.81 12.89
C GLY A 57 -11.19 -20.87 11.38
N LYS A 58 -10.72 -19.81 10.71
CA LYS A 58 -10.71 -19.63 9.26
C LYS A 58 -9.31 -19.19 8.82
N ASN A 59 -8.79 -19.88 7.81
CA ASN A 59 -7.48 -19.60 7.24
C ASN A 59 -7.42 -18.19 6.65
N TYR A 60 -6.29 -17.52 6.86
CA TYR A 60 -6.07 -16.15 6.44
C TYR A 60 -4.74 -16.00 5.69
N GLY A 61 -4.78 -15.18 4.63
CA GLY A 61 -3.69 -14.91 3.69
C GLY A 61 -3.13 -16.15 3.00
N ASN A 62 -2.15 -15.95 2.11
CA ASN A 62 -1.37 -17.02 1.47
C ASN A 62 0.10 -16.62 1.43
N ASN A 63 1.00 -17.56 1.72
CA ASN A 63 2.44 -17.39 1.49
C ASN A 63 2.80 -17.67 0.02
N GLU A 64 4.07 -17.53 -0.31
CA GLU A 64 4.63 -17.76 -1.66
C GLU A 64 4.32 -19.15 -2.23
N ASN A 65 4.03 -20.13 -1.35
CA ASN A 65 3.69 -21.50 -1.72
C ASN A 65 2.16 -21.76 -1.75
N GLY A 66 1.34 -20.72 -1.66
CA GLY A 66 -0.12 -20.82 -1.64
C GLY A 66 -0.70 -21.44 -0.37
N LYS A 67 0.08 -21.53 0.72
CA LYS A 67 -0.39 -22.02 2.02
C LYS A 67 -0.79 -20.84 2.91
N PRO A 68 -1.80 -20.99 3.79
CA PRO A 68 -2.22 -19.91 4.65
C PRO A 68 -1.11 -19.46 5.61
N ILE A 69 -1.00 -18.14 5.80
CA ILE A 69 0.01 -17.53 6.70
C ILE A 69 -0.38 -17.69 8.17
N GLY A 70 -1.67 -17.86 8.45
CA GLY A 70 -2.24 -18.11 9.77
C GLY A 70 -3.74 -18.39 9.66
N LYS A 71 -4.44 -18.41 10.80
CA LYS A 71 -5.90 -18.46 10.85
C LYS A 71 -6.42 -17.55 11.97
N TYR A 72 -7.60 -16.99 11.81
CA TYR A 72 -8.32 -16.32 12.89
C TYR A 72 -9.43 -17.22 13.43
N LYS A 73 -9.68 -17.17 14.74
CA LYS A 73 -10.67 -17.98 15.45
C LYS A 73 -11.22 -17.25 16.66
N ASN A 74 -12.26 -17.82 17.27
CA ASN A 74 -12.86 -17.34 18.50
C ASN A 74 -13.22 -15.85 18.44
N ILE A 75 -13.92 -15.45 17.37
CA ILE A 75 -14.38 -14.08 17.24
C ILE A 75 -15.59 -13.94 18.17
N TYR A 76 -15.38 -13.30 19.31
CA TYR A 76 -16.35 -13.21 20.38
C TYR A 76 -16.87 -11.78 20.49
N CYS A 77 -18.17 -11.59 20.31
CA CYS A 77 -18.80 -10.28 20.36
C CYS A 77 -19.83 -10.23 21.50
N HIS A 78 -19.80 -9.16 22.30
CA HIS A 78 -20.81 -8.93 23.34
C HIS A 78 -21.13 -7.44 23.48
N THR A 79 -22.16 -7.13 24.26
CA THR A 79 -22.57 -5.75 24.55
C THR A 79 -22.76 -5.52 26.04
N GLU A 80 -22.28 -4.39 26.55
CA GLU A 80 -22.48 -3.96 27.94
C GLU A 80 -23.12 -2.57 27.96
N LEU A 81 -23.85 -2.24 29.05
CA LEU A 81 -24.35 -0.88 29.26
C LEU A 81 -23.25 -0.03 29.91
N GLU A 82 -23.04 1.15 29.36
CA GLU A 82 -22.14 2.14 29.94
C GLU A 82 -22.63 2.58 31.33
N GLN A 83 -21.71 2.72 32.29
CA GLN A 83 -22.06 3.04 33.66
C GLN A 83 -22.77 4.40 33.75
N ASN A 84 -23.96 4.42 34.36
CA ASN A 84 -24.83 5.60 34.48
C ASN A 84 -25.34 6.15 33.13
N SER A 85 -25.36 5.34 32.08
CA SER A 85 -25.79 5.74 30.73
C SER A 85 -26.78 4.70 30.17
N THR A 86 -27.61 5.12 29.22
CA THR A 86 -28.47 4.20 28.44
C THR A 86 -27.75 3.67 27.20
N ARG A 87 -26.49 4.07 26.99
CA ARG A 87 -25.70 3.68 25.82
C ARG A 87 -25.15 2.27 25.97
N LYS A 88 -25.19 1.53 24.87
CA LYS A 88 -24.54 0.22 24.74
C LYS A 88 -23.13 0.39 24.20
N ILE A 89 -22.17 -0.21 24.87
CA ILE A 89 -20.80 -0.41 24.41
C ILE A 89 -20.71 -1.83 23.85
N TYR A 90 -20.21 -1.92 22.63
CA TYR A 90 -20.01 -3.17 21.91
C TYR A 90 -18.55 -3.57 22.02
N TYR A 91 -18.28 -4.84 22.31
CA TYR A 91 -16.94 -5.40 22.39
C TYR A 91 -16.83 -6.51 21.38
N VAL A 92 -15.68 -6.58 20.70
CA VAL A 92 -15.31 -7.78 19.94
C VAL A 92 -13.87 -8.16 20.24
N TYR A 93 -13.66 -9.45 20.40
CA TYR A 93 -12.37 -10.10 20.55
C TYR A 93 -12.13 -11.00 19.34
N SER A 94 -10.89 -11.11 18.88
CA SER A 94 -10.49 -12.03 17.82
C SER A 94 -9.15 -12.63 18.17
N THR A 95 -9.01 -13.96 18.00
CA THR A 95 -7.75 -14.66 18.25
C THR A 95 -7.15 -15.14 16.95
N GLY A 96 -5.93 -14.72 16.64
CA GLY A 96 -5.16 -15.23 15.53
C GLY A 96 -4.19 -16.31 15.99
N GLU A 97 -3.99 -17.30 15.13
CA GLU A 97 -3.12 -18.46 15.36
C GLU A 97 -2.15 -18.61 14.20
N ALA A 98 -0.87 -18.75 14.50
CA ALA A 98 0.17 -19.06 13.51
C ALA A 98 1.17 -20.07 14.07
N THR A 99 1.59 -21.02 13.22
CA THR A 99 2.53 -22.08 13.61
C THR A 99 3.94 -21.72 13.11
N PRO A 100 4.93 -21.56 14.00
CA PRO A 100 6.32 -21.37 13.56
C PRO A 100 6.88 -22.66 12.99
N LEU A 101 7.76 -22.54 12.01
CA LEU A 101 8.47 -23.67 11.42
C LEU A 101 9.83 -23.82 12.09
N THR A 102 10.14 -25.01 12.63
CA THR A 102 11.51 -25.25 13.07
C THR A 102 12.45 -25.39 11.87
N SER A 103 13.75 -25.21 12.08
CA SER A 103 14.78 -25.45 11.06
C SER A 103 14.80 -26.89 10.52
N PHE A 104 14.11 -27.82 11.19
CA PHE A 104 13.95 -29.22 10.77
C PHE A 104 12.58 -29.51 10.14
N GLY A 105 11.69 -28.51 10.04
CA GLY A 105 10.34 -28.67 9.48
C GLY A 105 9.33 -29.30 10.45
N ASP A 106 9.73 -29.58 11.69
CA ASP A 106 8.82 -30.04 12.74
C ASP A 106 7.90 -28.88 13.17
N LYS A 107 6.62 -29.22 13.35
CA LYS A 107 5.61 -28.26 13.82
C LYS A 107 5.76 -28.07 15.33
N VAL A 108 6.03 -26.84 15.74
CA VAL A 108 5.92 -26.42 17.15
C VAL A 108 4.44 -26.16 17.46
N ASP A 109 4.09 -26.12 18.75
CA ASP A 109 2.79 -25.64 19.17
C ASP A 109 2.47 -24.26 18.56
N PRO A 110 1.23 -24.05 18.10
CA PRO A 110 0.84 -22.78 17.49
C PRO A 110 0.89 -21.63 18.50
N ILE A 111 1.32 -20.47 18.01
CA ILE A 111 1.30 -19.22 18.77
C ILE A 111 -0.07 -18.57 18.56
N GLU A 112 -0.69 -18.16 19.65
CA GLU A 112 -1.97 -17.46 19.64
C GLU A 112 -1.83 -16.04 20.16
N ARG A 113 -2.48 -15.09 19.48
CA ARG A 113 -2.57 -13.69 19.88
C ARG A 113 -4.01 -13.23 19.79
N THR A 114 -4.50 -12.57 20.84
CA THR A 114 -5.85 -12.05 20.90
C THR A 114 -5.81 -10.53 20.87
N VAL A 115 -6.62 -9.95 19.99
CA VAL A 115 -6.87 -8.51 19.89
C VAL A 115 -8.32 -8.23 20.22
N TYR A 116 -8.61 -7.01 20.64
CA TYR A 116 -9.97 -6.58 20.91
C TYR A 116 -10.18 -5.14 20.45
N MET A 117 -11.44 -4.78 20.26
CA MET A 117 -11.86 -3.40 20.07
C MET A 117 -13.18 -3.16 20.78
N THR A 118 -13.46 -1.88 21.02
CA THR A 118 -14.74 -1.41 21.53
C THR A 118 -15.36 -0.42 20.56
N MET A 119 -16.69 -0.44 20.46
CA MET A 119 -17.46 0.54 19.69
C MET A 119 -18.61 1.07 20.56
N GLN A 120 -18.89 2.36 20.47
CA GLN A 120 -20.08 2.96 21.08
C GLN A 120 -21.10 3.23 19.96
N ALA A 121 -22.35 2.83 20.16
CA ALA A 121 -23.39 3.21 19.21
C ALA A 121 -23.60 4.72 19.25
N GLN A 122 -23.59 5.33 18.06
CA GLN A 122 -24.11 6.68 17.84
C GLN A 122 -25.53 6.55 17.28
N GLY A 123 -26.45 7.31 17.83
CA GLY A 123 -27.84 7.31 17.39
C GLY A 123 -28.43 8.71 17.36
N PHE A 124 -29.70 8.81 16.98
CA PHE A 124 -30.40 10.09 16.89
C PHE A 124 -30.53 10.79 18.24
N GLU A 125 -30.37 10.08 19.36
CA GLU A 125 -30.37 10.64 20.71
C GLU A 125 -29.26 11.68 20.95
N ASP A 126 -28.21 11.69 20.12
CA ASP A 126 -27.15 12.69 20.19
C ASP A 126 -27.57 14.04 19.61
N PHE A 127 -28.67 14.09 18.85
CA PHE A 127 -29.15 15.28 18.18
C PHE A 127 -30.50 15.75 18.75
N MET A 128 -30.56 17.02 19.12
CA MET A 128 -31.83 17.71 19.39
C MET A 128 -32.60 17.95 18.09
N TYR A 129 -31.87 18.21 17.00
CA TYR A 129 -32.42 18.35 15.67
C TYR A 129 -31.45 17.79 14.64
N PHE A 130 -31.93 16.86 13.81
CA PHE A 130 -31.17 16.22 12.74
C PHE A 130 -32.04 16.10 11.49
N THR A 131 -31.59 16.68 10.37
CA THR A 131 -32.29 16.54 9.10
C THR A 131 -31.32 16.39 7.94
N ASN A 132 -31.75 15.68 6.89
CA ASN A 132 -31.02 15.67 5.62
C ASN A 132 -31.29 16.94 4.80
N GLU A 133 -32.49 17.51 4.92
CA GLU A 133 -32.87 18.75 4.24
C GLU A 133 -34.14 19.34 4.87
N GLU A 134 -34.19 20.65 5.06
CA GLU A 134 -35.31 21.44 5.57
C GLU A 134 -36.43 21.61 4.52
N LYS A 135 -36.98 20.49 4.03
CA LYS A 135 -38.13 20.51 3.12
C LYS A 135 -39.45 20.36 3.85
N PRO A 136 -40.49 21.11 3.44
CA PRO A 136 -41.83 20.90 3.97
C PRO A 136 -42.30 19.48 3.59
N ILE A 137 -42.72 18.71 4.58
CA ILE A 137 -43.32 17.39 4.37
C ILE A 137 -44.85 17.49 4.48
N GLY A 138 -45.56 16.79 3.60
CA GLY A 138 -47.03 16.65 3.61
C GLY A 138 -47.78 17.29 2.42
N PRO A 139 -49.01 16.85 2.12
CA PRO A 139 -49.78 17.37 0.99
C PRO A 139 -50.18 18.84 1.18
N GLY A 140 -49.85 19.68 0.22
CA GLY A 140 -50.23 21.11 0.20
C GLY A 140 -49.24 22.05 0.86
N ASN A 141 -48.07 21.57 1.29
CA ASN A 141 -47.08 22.39 2.00
C ASN A 141 -45.97 22.86 1.03
N THR A 142 -45.98 24.16 0.69
CA THR A 142 -44.96 24.82 -0.16
C THR A 142 -44.07 25.78 0.62
N GLY A 143 -44.09 25.72 1.96
CA GLY A 143 -43.35 26.63 2.82
C GLY A 143 -41.90 26.19 3.10
N THR A 144 -41.05 27.11 3.51
CA THR A 144 -39.71 26.81 4.04
C THR A 144 -39.83 26.47 5.53
N VAL A 145 -39.12 25.44 6.02
CA VAL A 145 -39.01 25.18 7.46
C VAL A 145 -38.06 26.24 8.03
N ASN A 146 -38.52 27.01 9.01
CA ASN A 146 -37.74 28.08 9.61
C ASN A 146 -37.77 28.06 11.14
N PHE A 147 -36.66 28.46 11.76
CA PHE A 147 -36.51 28.56 13.20
C PHE A 147 -36.82 29.99 13.68
N GLY A 148 -37.60 30.12 14.74
CA GLY A 148 -38.10 31.39 15.27
C GLY A 148 -37.83 31.60 16.76
N PRO A 149 -38.39 32.67 17.35
CA PRO A 149 -38.06 33.13 18.71
C PRO A 149 -38.46 32.16 19.84
N ASN A 150 -39.33 31.19 19.55
CA ASN A 150 -39.80 30.22 20.53
C ASN A 150 -39.03 28.89 20.46
N ASP A 151 -38.10 28.74 19.51
CA ASP A 151 -37.32 27.52 19.38
C ASP A 151 -36.11 27.57 20.31
N GLN A 152 -36.07 26.63 21.24
CA GLN A 152 -35.01 26.48 22.26
C GLN A 152 -34.36 25.12 22.04
N LEU A 153 -33.15 25.13 21.47
CA LEU A 153 -32.44 23.94 21.02
C LEU A 153 -31.24 23.69 21.93
N GLU A 154 -31.47 22.85 22.93
CA GLU A 154 -30.53 22.62 24.04
C GLU A 154 -29.46 21.54 23.77
N GLY A 155 -29.58 20.81 22.67
CA GLY A 155 -28.63 19.78 22.26
C GLY A 155 -28.01 20.07 20.90
N ARG A 156 -27.34 19.07 20.34
CA ARG A 156 -26.69 19.20 19.04
C ARG A 156 -27.72 19.38 17.93
N VAL A 157 -27.48 20.37 17.07
CA VAL A 157 -28.29 20.66 15.88
C VAL A 157 -27.45 20.38 14.65
N HIS A 158 -27.99 19.60 13.72
CA HIS A 158 -27.32 19.30 12.47
C HIS A 158 -28.29 19.26 11.30
N THR A 159 -27.86 19.83 10.17
CA THR A 159 -28.52 19.67 8.88
C THR A 159 -27.53 19.40 7.76
N ASN A 160 -27.90 18.50 6.84
CA ASN A 160 -27.19 18.36 5.57
C ASN A 160 -27.59 19.41 4.52
N GLY A 161 -28.64 20.20 4.79
CA GLY A 161 -29.16 21.26 3.94
C GLY A 161 -28.92 22.66 4.50
N ASP A 162 -29.89 23.55 4.30
CA ASP A 162 -29.80 24.95 4.70
C ASP A 162 -30.61 25.22 5.97
N ILE A 163 -30.00 25.87 6.96
CA ILE A 163 -30.75 26.40 8.10
C ILE A 163 -31.38 27.75 7.72
N ALA A 164 -32.66 27.94 8.04
CA ALA A 164 -33.37 29.18 7.76
C ALA A 164 -34.04 29.74 9.02
N PHE A 165 -34.02 31.06 9.16
CA PHE A 165 -34.60 31.77 10.29
C PHE A 165 -35.87 32.54 9.93
N SER A 166 -36.72 32.70 10.94
CA SER A 166 -37.98 33.42 10.84
C SER A 166 -37.76 34.94 10.86
N SER A 167 -38.64 35.68 10.18
CA SER A 167 -38.70 37.14 10.28
C SER A 167 -39.34 37.62 11.60
N ALA A 168 -39.83 36.71 12.45
CA ALA A 168 -40.46 37.04 13.73
C ALA A 168 -39.47 37.09 14.91
N GLY A 169 -38.23 36.61 14.71
CA GLY A 169 -37.18 36.56 15.73
C GLY A 169 -36.34 35.29 15.61
N CYS A 170 -35.36 35.15 16.51
CA CYS A 170 -34.28 34.17 16.40
C CYS A 170 -34.39 33.04 17.42
N PRO A 171 -34.06 31.80 17.02
CA PRO A 171 -33.97 30.70 17.96
C PRO A 171 -32.87 30.93 18.99
N THR A 172 -32.89 30.14 20.04
CA THR A 172 -31.80 30.04 21.01
C THR A 172 -31.17 28.66 20.90
N PHE A 173 -29.87 28.63 20.62
CA PHE A 173 -29.05 27.42 20.68
C PHE A 173 -28.27 27.43 21.99
N SER A 174 -28.18 26.29 22.67
CA SER A 174 -27.21 26.07 23.76
C SER A 174 -26.30 24.84 23.54
N GLY A 175 -26.51 24.10 22.45
CA GLY A 175 -25.60 23.06 21.95
C GLY A 175 -24.82 23.49 20.71
N SER A 176 -24.04 22.56 20.12
CA SER A 176 -23.33 22.80 18.86
C SER A 176 -24.27 22.80 17.65
N VAL A 177 -23.99 23.66 16.68
CA VAL A 177 -24.75 23.75 15.42
C VAL A 177 -23.82 23.41 14.26
N THR A 178 -24.23 22.49 13.41
CA THR A 178 -23.39 22.02 12.30
C THR A 178 -24.16 21.97 10.99
N ILE A 179 -23.52 22.42 9.90
CA ILE A 179 -24.06 22.42 8.54
C ILE A 179 -23.02 21.76 7.62
N THR A 180 -23.43 21.28 6.44
CA THR A 180 -22.49 20.59 5.56
C THR A 180 -21.66 21.53 4.70
N ASN A 181 -20.43 21.09 4.40
CA ASN A 181 -19.57 21.75 3.42
C ASN A 181 -20.30 21.91 2.07
N GLU A 182 -21.02 20.88 1.64
CA GLU A 182 -21.77 20.84 0.39
C GLU A 182 -22.90 21.89 0.35
N ALA A 183 -23.61 22.10 1.47
CA ALA A 183 -24.63 23.13 1.56
C ALA A 183 -24.02 24.53 1.44
N VAL A 184 -22.90 24.78 2.13
CA VAL A 184 -22.20 26.08 2.08
C VAL A 184 -21.58 26.34 0.70
N GLU A 185 -20.93 25.35 0.09
CA GLU A 185 -20.27 25.47 -1.23
C GLU A 185 -21.24 25.79 -2.37
N ASN A 186 -22.48 25.30 -2.28
CA ASN A 186 -23.54 25.61 -3.26
C ASN A 186 -24.13 27.02 -3.10
N GLY A 187 -23.53 27.87 -2.26
CA GLY A 187 -24.03 29.21 -1.94
C GLY A 187 -25.19 29.20 -0.93
N GLY A 188 -25.37 28.09 -0.22
CA GLY A 188 -26.35 27.90 0.84
C GLY A 188 -25.70 27.92 2.23
N GLY A 189 -26.08 26.97 3.08
CA GLY A 189 -25.72 26.89 4.49
C GLY A 189 -26.71 27.66 5.35
N ILE A 190 -26.80 28.97 5.15
CA ILE A 190 -27.86 29.82 5.75
C ILE A 190 -28.86 30.18 4.65
N GLY A 191 -29.98 29.46 4.58
CA GLY A 191 -31.01 29.66 3.55
C GLY A 191 -31.79 30.98 3.71
N SER A 192 -31.89 31.50 4.93
CA SER A 192 -32.42 32.84 5.19
C SER A 192 -32.04 33.32 6.59
N TRP A 193 -31.56 34.56 6.69
CA TRP A 193 -31.31 35.21 7.98
C TRP A 193 -32.58 35.69 8.69
N GLY A 194 -33.70 35.88 7.98
CA GLY A 194 -34.94 36.36 8.60
C GLY A 194 -34.72 37.66 9.39
N ALA A 195 -35.04 37.63 10.68
CA ALA A 195 -34.80 38.73 11.63
C ALA A 195 -33.52 38.54 12.48
N CYS A 196 -32.61 37.68 12.04
CA CYS A 196 -31.42 37.25 12.76
C CYS A 196 -30.12 37.72 12.12
N ASP A 197 -29.09 37.64 12.94
CA ASP A 197 -27.73 38.09 12.73
C ASP A 197 -26.79 36.93 13.07
N GLU A 198 -25.50 37.06 12.72
CA GLU A 198 -24.48 36.06 13.07
C GLU A 198 -24.39 35.77 14.58
N ASP A 199 -24.76 36.75 15.42
CA ASP A 199 -24.87 36.67 16.88
C ASP A 199 -25.73 35.49 17.37
N VAL A 200 -26.65 34.95 16.55
CA VAL A 200 -27.45 33.76 16.90
C VAL A 200 -26.59 32.52 17.18
N PHE A 201 -25.38 32.48 16.64
CA PHE A 201 -24.40 31.41 16.84
C PHE A 201 -23.31 31.78 17.85
N GLU A 202 -23.35 32.96 18.44
CA GLU A 202 -22.38 33.35 19.45
C GLU A 202 -22.86 32.97 20.85
N GLN A 203 -22.08 32.15 21.56
CA GLN A 203 -22.35 31.81 22.95
C GLN A 203 -21.19 32.23 23.86
N ASN A 204 -21.55 32.68 25.05
CA ASN A 204 -20.58 32.89 26.12
C ASN A 204 -20.30 31.57 26.84
N ILE A 205 -19.13 31.00 26.61
CA ILE A 205 -18.65 29.80 27.28
C ILE A 205 -17.45 30.22 28.13
N ASP A 206 -17.56 30.07 29.45
CA ASP A 206 -16.50 30.40 30.42
C ASP A 206 -15.93 31.83 30.32
N GLY A 207 -16.75 32.80 29.91
CA GLY A 207 -16.37 34.21 29.79
C GLY A 207 -15.82 34.62 28.43
N GLU A 208 -15.71 33.69 27.48
CA GLU A 208 -15.31 33.94 26.09
C GLU A 208 -16.50 33.76 25.14
N MET A 209 -16.60 34.63 24.14
CA MET A 209 -17.59 34.50 23.07
C MET A 209 -17.05 33.53 22.01
N VAL A 210 -17.76 32.43 21.81
CA VAL A 210 -17.39 31.36 20.87
C VAL A 210 -18.51 31.21 19.84
N ASN A 211 -18.13 31.10 18.57
CA ASN A 211 -19.07 30.74 17.52
C ASN A 211 -19.31 29.22 17.53
N ILE A 212 -20.56 28.82 17.70
CA ILE A 212 -20.99 27.41 17.82
C ILE A 212 -21.35 26.79 16.47
N LEU A 213 -21.39 27.58 15.40
CA LEU A 213 -21.65 27.12 14.04
C LEU A 213 -20.36 26.58 13.43
N ASP A 214 -20.41 25.33 12.98
CA ASP A 214 -19.31 24.67 12.28
C ASP A 214 -19.77 23.99 10.99
N THR A 215 -18.84 23.82 10.05
CA THR A 215 -19.08 23.19 8.75
C THR A 215 -18.39 21.83 8.69
N ILE A 216 -19.16 20.77 8.48
CA ILE A 216 -18.67 19.38 8.50
C ILE A 216 -19.11 18.60 7.25
N ALA A 217 -18.67 17.36 7.09
CA ALA A 217 -19.17 16.48 6.04
C ALA A 217 -20.62 16.04 6.32
N ALA A 218 -21.35 15.65 5.26
CA ALA A 218 -22.72 15.15 5.39
C ALA A 218 -22.81 13.94 6.32
N ILE A 219 -23.73 14.02 7.30
CA ILE A 219 -24.01 12.91 8.20
C ILE A 219 -25.16 12.10 7.58
N THR A 220 -24.91 10.82 7.28
CA THR A 220 -25.94 9.90 6.76
C THR A 220 -26.29 8.87 7.82
N PHE A 221 -27.59 8.73 8.14
CA PHE A 221 -28.10 7.72 9.06
C PHE A 221 -29.10 6.77 8.37
N PRO A 222 -29.05 5.45 8.65
CA PRO A 222 -28.02 4.76 9.43
C PRO A 222 -26.67 4.77 8.69
N PRO A 223 -25.53 4.74 9.40
CA PRO A 223 -24.24 4.56 8.74
C PRO A 223 -24.27 3.22 7.98
N GLU A 224 -24.23 3.30 6.65
CA GLU A 224 -24.44 2.12 5.79
C GLU A 224 -23.31 1.08 5.91
N ASN A 225 -22.18 1.44 6.52
CA ASN A 225 -21.02 0.57 6.63
C ASN A 225 -20.18 0.89 7.89
N SER A 226 -20.27 0.05 8.92
CA SER A 226 -19.48 0.19 10.16
C SER A 226 -17.98 0.24 9.90
N ALA A 227 -17.47 -0.45 8.88
CA ALA A 227 -16.06 -0.39 8.50
C ALA A 227 -15.69 0.98 7.89
N GLN A 228 -16.59 1.63 7.15
CA GLN A 228 -16.35 3.00 6.67
C GLN A 228 -16.36 3.99 7.83
N LEU A 229 -17.26 3.81 8.80
CA LEU A 229 -17.32 4.67 9.99
C LEU A 229 -16.05 4.52 10.85
N VAL A 230 -15.55 3.29 11.05
CA VAL A 230 -14.28 3.03 11.73
C VAL A 230 -13.11 3.68 10.99
N ARG A 231 -13.06 3.57 9.65
CA ARG A 231 -12.02 4.24 8.84
C ARG A 231 -12.10 5.77 8.93
N ALA A 232 -13.30 6.33 8.94
CA ALA A 232 -13.51 7.78 9.02
C ALA A 232 -13.15 8.37 10.39
N ASN A 233 -13.16 7.56 11.46
CA ASN A 233 -12.80 7.97 12.82
C ASN A 233 -11.42 7.46 13.24
N ALA A 234 -10.58 7.04 12.31
CA ALA A 234 -9.22 6.61 12.64
C ALA A 234 -8.36 7.82 13.04
N ASP A 235 -7.71 7.75 14.21
CA ASP A 235 -6.79 8.80 14.69
C ASP A 235 -5.55 8.97 13.79
N TYR A 236 -5.17 7.90 13.08
CA TYR A 236 -4.02 7.85 12.18
C TYR A 236 -4.41 7.15 10.87
N VAL A 237 -4.19 7.82 9.74
CA VAL A 237 -4.41 7.28 8.39
C VAL A 237 -3.09 7.26 7.65
N PHE A 238 -2.70 6.09 7.17
CA PHE A 238 -1.55 5.90 6.29
C PHE A 238 -2.05 5.49 4.92
N ASP A 239 -1.78 6.33 3.91
CA ASP A 239 -2.10 6.02 2.52
C ASP A 239 -0.88 5.40 1.84
N ALA A 240 -1.11 4.37 1.03
CA ALA A 240 -0.05 3.73 0.25
C ALA A 240 0.50 4.64 -0.85
N ASP A 241 -0.24 5.67 -1.26
CA ASP A 241 0.21 6.66 -2.23
C ASP A 241 1.06 7.79 -1.60
N ASP A 242 1.12 7.91 -0.28
CA ASP A 242 1.85 8.98 0.42
C ASP A 242 3.02 8.45 1.28
N MET A 243 4.19 9.09 1.15
CA MET A 243 5.29 8.88 2.10
C MET A 243 4.86 9.25 3.53
N LEU A 244 5.24 8.42 4.51
CA LEU A 244 5.04 8.74 5.94
C LEU A 244 5.59 10.14 6.24
N PHE A 245 4.71 10.99 6.81
CA PHE A 245 5.03 12.36 7.21
C PHE A 245 5.44 13.31 6.06
N ARG A 246 5.13 12.97 4.79
CA ARG A 246 5.38 13.84 3.62
C ARG A 246 4.23 13.76 2.60
N THR A 247 3.26 14.64 2.77
CA THR A 247 2.07 14.76 1.90
C THR A 247 2.43 15.06 0.44
N GLY A 248 1.84 14.32 -0.50
CA GLY A 248 1.94 14.59 -1.94
C GLY A 248 3.22 14.08 -2.61
N LYS A 249 3.98 13.23 -1.93
CA LYS A 249 5.11 12.50 -2.51
C LYS A 249 4.73 11.04 -2.66
N LYS A 250 4.60 10.63 -3.92
CA LYS A 250 4.24 9.26 -4.29
C LYS A 250 5.24 8.29 -3.69
N ASP A 251 4.72 7.37 -2.88
CA ASP A 251 5.51 6.25 -2.38
C ASP A 251 5.77 5.28 -3.54
N THR A 252 7.03 5.22 -3.99
CA THR A 252 7.36 4.40 -5.15
C THR A 252 7.85 3.00 -4.77
N LEU A 253 8.39 2.78 -3.55
CA LEU A 253 9.10 1.53 -3.19
C LEU A 253 9.37 1.43 -1.66
N VAL A 254 8.34 1.29 -0.83
CA VAL A 254 8.54 1.22 0.63
C VAL A 254 7.78 0.07 1.27
N MET A 255 8.49 -0.65 2.14
CA MET A 255 7.87 -1.48 3.16
C MET A 255 7.64 -0.59 4.40
N THR A 256 6.38 -0.30 4.73
CA THR A 256 6.02 0.42 5.95
C THR A 256 6.01 -0.57 7.11
N GLU A 257 6.92 -0.41 8.06
CA GLU A 257 6.93 -1.18 9.29
C GLU A 257 6.11 -0.44 10.35
N ILE A 258 5.06 -1.10 10.84
CA ILE A 258 4.30 -0.65 12.01
C ILE A 258 4.67 -1.58 13.15
N ASN A 259 5.19 -1.01 14.23
CA ASN A 259 5.58 -1.77 15.40
C ASN A 259 4.80 -1.29 16.63
N PHE A 260 4.05 -2.21 17.23
CA PHE A 260 3.22 -1.96 18.39
C PHE A 260 4.04 -2.10 19.68
N THR A 261 3.97 -1.10 20.55
CA THR A 261 4.61 -1.09 21.86
C THR A 261 3.54 -1.00 22.96
N GLU A 262 3.90 -1.27 24.21
CA GLU A 262 2.95 -1.20 25.34
C GLU A 262 2.27 0.17 25.49
N SER A 263 2.84 1.24 24.92
CA SER A 263 2.34 2.62 25.02
C SER A 263 1.92 3.23 23.67
N GLY A 264 1.72 2.43 22.62
CA GLY A 264 1.27 2.92 21.31
C GLY A 264 1.92 2.18 20.15
N PHE A 265 2.31 2.89 19.11
CA PHE A 265 3.03 2.32 17.98
C PHE A 265 4.07 3.31 17.46
N TRP A 266 5.08 2.80 16.76
CA TRP A 266 5.90 3.60 15.88
C TRP A 266 5.78 3.07 14.46
N ALA A 267 5.79 3.98 13.49
CA ALA A 267 5.78 3.65 12.07
C ALA A 267 7.09 4.14 11.46
N ALA A 268 7.79 3.27 10.73
CA ALA A 268 8.96 3.65 9.95
C ALA A 268 8.80 3.23 8.49
N GLN A 269 9.33 4.05 7.60
CA GLN A 269 9.53 3.69 6.20
C GLN A 269 10.95 3.19 6.00
N TRP A 270 11.05 2.02 5.40
CA TRP A 270 12.31 1.49 4.91
C TRP A 270 12.35 1.65 3.41
N TRP A 271 13.49 2.09 2.87
CA TRP A 271 13.76 1.87 1.46
C TRP A 271 13.59 0.37 1.21
N TYR A 272 12.68 -0.01 0.31
CA TYR A 272 12.64 -1.37 -0.18
C TYR A 272 13.93 -1.58 -0.97
N ASN A 273 14.99 -1.99 -0.26
CA ASN A 273 16.04 -2.73 -0.91
C ASN A 273 15.37 -4.01 -1.36
N ILE A 274 15.04 -4.05 -2.65
CA ILE A 274 14.83 -5.31 -3.37
C ILE A 274 15.95 -6.23 -2.84
N PRO A 275 15.66 -7.26 -2.02
CA PRO A 275 16.68 -8.27 -1.74
C PRO A 275 17.15 -8.70 -3.11
N PRO A 276 18.46 -8.88 -3.39
CA PRO A 276 18.89 -9.20 -4.74
C PRO A 276 18.08 -10.41 -5.20
N ILE A 277 17.04 -10.16 -5.99
CA ILE A 277 16.32 -11.14 -6.80
C ILE A 277 17.22 -11.31 -8.02
N GLY A 278 18.47 -11.62 -7.73
CA GLY A 278 19.36 -12.28 -8.64
C GLY A 278 18.91 -13.73 -8.64
N GLY A 279 17.87 -14.02 -9.42
CA GLY A 279 18.07 -15.13 -10.35
C GLY A 279 19.38 -14.86 -11.09
N PRO A 280 20.14 -15.90 -11.51
CA PRO A 280 21.35 -15.67 -12.30
C PRO A 280 21.02 -14.63 -13.38
N PRO A 281 21.88 -13.62 -13.58
CA PRO A 281 21.60 -12.58 -14.55
C PRO A 281 21.24 -13.23 -15.89
N ASN A 282 20.33 -12.61 -16.66
CA ASN A 282 19.92 -13.20 -17.93
C ASN A 282 21.18 -13.33 -18.82
N GLU A 283 21.60 -14.57 -19.02
CA GLU A 283 22.77 -14.95 -19.80
C GLU A 283 22.29 -15.48 -21.14
N PHE A 284 22.87 -14.96 -22.22
CA PHE A 284 22.56 -15.35 -23.59
C PHE A 284 23.86 -15.77 -24.28
N ASP A 285 23.88 -17.01 -24.78
CA ASP A 285 25.03 -17.58 -25.49
C ASP A 285 25.05 -17.14 -26.96
N PHE A 286 26.12 -16.51 -27.38
CA PHE A 286 26.36 -16.06 -28.76
C PHE A 286 27.78 -16.42 -29.23
N THR A 287 28.05 -16.21 -30.51
CA THR A 287 29.40 -16.13 -31.08
C THR A 287 29.75 -14.67 -31.34
N TRP A 288 31.00 -14.31 -31.11
CA TRP A 288 31.51 -13.01 -31.53
C TRP A 288 31.68 -13.04 -33.05
N ASP A 289 30.87 -12.26 -33.76
CA ASP A 289 31.01 -12.06 -35.20
C ASP A 289 32.16 -11.06 -35.39
N GLY A 290 33.36 -11.53 -35.71
CA GLY A 290 34.56 -10.70 -35.83
C GLY A 290 34.70 -10.04 -37.21
N VAL A 291 33.88 -10.45 -38.17
CA VAL A 291 33.94 -10.01 -39.58
C VAL A 291 32.75 -9.11 -39.94
N GLY A 292 31.63 -9.27 -39.25
CA GLY A 292 30.40 -8.50 -39.39
C GLY A 292 30.61 -7.01 -39.20
N GLN A 293 29.87 -6.22 -40.00
CA GLN A 293 29.95 -4.76 -40.04
C GLN A 293 28.54 -4.16 -40.23
N GLY A 294 28.34 -2.95 -39.74
CA GLY A 294 27.06 -2.26 -39.89
C GLY A 294 25.89 -3.03 -39.27
N LEU A 295 24.84 -3.27 -40.05
CA LEU A 295 23.59 -3.92 -39.59
C LEU A 295 23.48 -5.42 -39.96
N GLU A 296 24.54 -6.02 -40.50
CA GLU A 296 24.58 -7.45 -40.84
C GLU A 296 25.32 -8.22 -39.75
N VAL A 297 24.68 -9.28 -39.21
CA VAL A 297 25.23 -10.18 -38.18
C VAL A 297 24.92 -11.62 -38.57
N ASP A 298 25.87 -12.52 -38.32
CA ASP A 298 25.66 -13.95 -38.55
C ASP A 298 24.62 -14.56 -37.58
N VAL A 299 24.12 -15.76 -37.94
CA VAL A 299 23.20 -16.50 -37.07
C VAL A 299 23.92 -16.85 -35.78
N SER A 300 23.29 -16.56 -34.65
CA SER A 300 23.90 -16.69 -33.32
C SER A 300 25.08 -15.76 -33.05
N GLY A 301 25.35 -14.81 -33.95
CA GLY A 301 26.41 -13.81 -33.80
C GLY A 301 25.99 -12.58 -33.00
N LEU A 302 26.98 -11.87 -32.47
CA LEU A 302 26.87 -10.48 -32.02
C LEU A 302 28.16 -9.70 -32.29
N HIS A 303 28.06 -8.37 -32.41
CA HIS A 303 29.20 -7.47 -32.53
C HIS A 303 28.85 -5.99 -32.33
N PHE A 304 29.88 -5.14 -32.23
CA PHE A 304 29.71 -3.69 -32.23
C PHE A 304 29.63 -3.12 -33.65
N ALA A 305 28.68 -2.21 -33.85
CA ALA A 305 28.51 -1.46 -35.08
C ALA A 305 28.80 0.04 -34.85
N PRO A 306 29.26 0.77 -35.89
CA PRO A 306 29.35 0.33 -37.29
C PRO A 306 30.62 -0.45 -37.67
N ASN A 307 31.73 -0.28 -36.95
CA ASN A 307 33.07 -0.66 -37.45
C ASN A 307 33.66 -1.95 -36.84
N ASN A 308 33.03 -2.56 -35.82
CA ASN A 308 33.44 -3.81 -35.17
C ASN A 308 34.96 -4.04 -35.04
N SER A 309 35.70 -3.02 -34.60
CA SER A 309 37.16 -3.03 -34.65
C SER A 309 37.72 -2.92 -33.25
N TYR A 310 38.66 -3.81 -32.93
CA TYR A 310 39.46 -3.73 -31.71
C TYR A 310 40.74 -2.93 -31.97
N ILE A 311 41.05 -1.99 -31.08
CA ILE A 311 42.26 -1.17 -31.11
C ILE A 311 43.14 -1.56 -29.92
N PRO A 312 44.33 -2.16 -30.12
CA PRO A 312 45.25 -2.51 -29.04
C PRO A 312 45.59 -1.30 -28.15
N GLY A 313 45.55 -1.49 -26.83
CA GLY A 313 45.76 -0.44 -25.84
C GLY A 313 44.60 0.57 -25.66
N VAL A 314 43.52 0.47 -26.45
CA VAL A 314 42.33 1.34 -26.34
C VAL A 314 41.08 0.53 -26.06
N GLY A 315 40.84 -0.57 -26.77
CA GLY A 315 39.64 -1.40 -26.63
C GLY A 315 38.75 -1.36 -27.87
N TYR A 316 37.45 -1.52 -27.65
CA TYR A 316 36.42 -1.42 -28.68
C TYR A 316 35.84 0.00 -28.74
N GLU A 317 35.47 0.43 -29.94
CA GLU A 317 34.64 1.62 -30.17
C GLU A 317 33.35 1.21 -30.90
N GLY A 318 32.23 1.76 -30.46
CA GLY A 318 30.93 1.47 -31.05
C GLY A 318 29.85 2.38 -30.50
N SER A 319 28.79 2.54 -31.27
CA SER A 319 27.56 3.25 -30.84
C SER A 319 26.34 2.33 -30.87
N LEU A 320 26.52 1.12 -31.39
CA LEU A 320 25.47 0.13 -31.54
C LEU A 320 26.02 -1.26 -31.21
N LEU A 321 25.25 -2.05 -30.49
CA LEU A 321 25.40 -3.50 -30.41
C LEU A 321 24.35 -4.13 -31.34
N LEU A 322 24.80 -5.00 -32.22
CA LEU A 322 23.95 -5.80 -33.08
C LEU A 322 24.07 -7.26 -32.66
N LEU A 323 22.94 -7.95 -32.61
CA LEU A 323 22.88 -9.35 -32.19
C LEU A 323 21.83 -10.11 -32.99
N SER A 324 22.07 -11.41 -33.16
CA SER A 324 21.12 -12.33 -33.75
C SER A 324 19.88 -12.50 -32.85
N ALA A 325 18.73 -12.77 -33.47
CA ALA A 325 17.51 -13.15 -32.74
C ALA A 325 17.56 -14.59 -32.19
N PHE A 326 18.62 -15.34 -32.51
CA PHE A 326 18.83 -16.73 -32.11
C PHE A 326 20.12 -16.85 -31.31
N ASP A 327 20.12 -17.69 -30.28
CA ASP A 327 21.32 -18.03 -29.50
C ASP A 327 22.13 -19.17 -30.15
N ASN A 328 23.24 -19.56 -29.54
CA ASN A 328 24.06 -20.70 -29.99
C ASN A 328 23.34 -22.06 -29.97
N SER A 329 22.21 -22.19 -29.25
CA SER A 329 21.38 -23.39 -29.27
C SER A 329 20.41 -23.44 -30.47
N GLY A 330 20.31 -22.34 -31.22
CA GLY A 330 19.33 -22.13 -32.29
C GLY A 330 17.95 -21.74 -31.78
N SER A 331 17.81 -21.40 -30.51
CA SER A 331 16.55 -20.97 -29.90
C SER A 331 16.35 -19.47 -30.11
N SER A 332 15.12 -19.05 -30.37
CA SER A 332 14.84 -17.61 -30.47
C SER A 332 14.89 -16.96 -29.09
N VAL A 333 15.76 -15.97 -28.93
CA VAL A 333 15.94 -15.17 -27.71
C VAL A 333 15.37 -13.76 -27.84
N GLN A 334 14.73 -13.45 -28.98
CA GLN A 334 14.29 -12.09 -29.29
C GLN A 334 13.34 -11.49 -28.27
N SER A 335 12.26 -12.19 -27.92
CA SER A 335 11.32 -11.70 -26.91
C SER A 335 11.94 -11.64 -25.52
N ALA A 336 12.86 -12.55 -25.20
CA ALA A 336 13.54 -12.54 -23.90
C ALA A 336 14.44 -11.31 -23.75
N ILE A 337 15.22 -10.99 -24.78
CA ILE A 337 16.11 -9.82 -24.79
C ILE A 337 15.31 -8.51 -24.74
N ILE A 338 14.29 -8.37 -25.59
CA ILE A 338 13.44 -7.16 -25.64
C ILE A 338 12.73 -6.90 -24.31
N ASN A 339 12.31 -7.95 -23.60
CA ASN A 339 11.59 -7.81 -22.34
C ASN A 339 12.50 -7.70 -21.11
N SER A 340 13.81 -7.95 -21.25
CA SER A 340 14.73 -8.05 -20.10
C SER A 340 15.83 -7.00 -20.05
N ILE A 341 16.04 -6.24 -21.12
CA ILE A 341 17.01 -5.15 -21.18
C ILE A 341 16.27 -3.84 -21.38
N ASN A 342 16.57 -2.85 -20.55
CA ASN A 342 15.99 -1.50 -20.62
C ASN A 342 17.07 -0.46 -20.91
N THR A 343 16.63 0.73 -21.28
CA THR A 343 17.49 1.92 -21.39
C THR A 343 18.20 2.21 -20.07
N GLY A 344 19.53 2.31 -20.10
CA GLY A 344 20.37 2.60 -18.94
C GLY A 344 20.99 1.37 -18.29
N ASP A 345 20.58 0.16 -18.69
CA ASP A 345 21.17 -1.09 -18.21
C ASP A 345 22.64 -1.21 -18.63
N VAL A 346 23.44 -1.91 -17.82
CA VAL A 346 24.84 -2.22 -18.14
C VAL A 346 24.90 -3.65 -18.64
N LEU A 347 25.36 -3.82 -19.88
CA LEU A 347 25.58 -5.13 -20.46
C LEU A 347 27.05 -5.51 -20.37
N ARG A 348 27.29 -6.79 -20.14
CA ARG A 348 28.62 -7.40 -20.17
C ARG A 348 28.65 -8.51 -21.21
N ILE A 349 29.66 -8.52 -22.05
CA ILE A 349 29.96 -9.64 -22.96
C ILE A 349 31.31 -10.21 -22.55
N SER A 350 31.38 -11.52 -22.30
CA SER A 350 32.64 -12.17 -21.93
C SER A 350 32.79 -13.53 -22.60
N ASN A 351 34.03 -13.94 -22.85
CA ASN A 351 34.29 -15.28 -23.36
C ASN A 351 34.19 -16.32 -22.23
N LEU A 352 34.04 -17.60 -22.59
CA LEU A 352 33.86 -18.69 -21.63
C LEU A 352 35.01 -18.82 -20.60
N SER A 353 36.22 -18.40 -20.97
CA SER A 353 37.39 -18.45 -20.08
C SER A 353 37.47 -17.26 -19.12
N GLY A 354 36.66 -16.21 -19.33
CA GLY A 354 36.71 -14.94 -18.61
C GLY A 354 37.96 -14.10 -18.88
N SER A 355 38.79 -14.49 -19.85
CA SER A 355 40.03 -13.78 -20.20
C SER A 355 39.78 -12.49 -20.99
N LYS A 356 38.61 -12.36 -21.62
CA LYS A 356 38.16 -11.20 -22.38
C LYS A 356 36.76 -10.79 -21.93
N SER A 357 36.57 -9.51 -21.65
CA SER A 357 35.28 -8.96 -21.23
C SER A 357 35.13 -7.52 -21.70
N VAL A 358 33.96 -7.18 -22.25
CA VAL A 358 33.55 -5.80 -22.51
C VAL A 358 32.31 -5.47 -21.69
N THR A 359 32.22 -4.26 -21.14
CA THR A 359 31.04 -3.72 -20.45
C THR A 359 30.65 -2.38 -21.04
N PHE A 360 29.36 -2.09 -21.15
CA PHE A 360 28.83 -0.84 -21.72
C PHE A 360 27.38 -0.62 -21.30
N SER A 361 26.93 0.63 -21.33
CA SER A 361 25.56 1.05 -20.98
C SER A 361 24.69 1.21 -22.23
N THR A 362 23.42 0.81 -22.14
CA THR A 362 22.42 1.00 -23.20
C THR A 362 21.85 2.43 -23.18
N THR A 363 21.42 2.92 -24.34
CA THR A 363 20.80 4.25 -24.49
C THR A 363 19.38 4.20 -25.06
N ASN A 364 18.91 3.00 -25.41
CA ASN A 364 17.52 2.71 -25.74
C ASN A 364 17.17 1.27 -25.34
N ASP A 365 15.87 0.98 -25.32
CA ASP A 365 15.36 -0.39 -25.20
C ASP A 365 15.68 -1.17 -26.50
N PRO A 366 15.99 -2.48 -26.42
CA PRO A 366 16.29 -3.28 -27.61
C PRO A 366 15.16 -3.25 -28.61
N MET A 367 15.51 -3.10 -29.88
CA MET A 367 14.55 -3.03 -30.95
C MET A 367 14.77 -4.19 -31.94
N PRO A 368 13.70 -4.83 -32.46
CA PRO A 368 13.84 -5.85 -33.47
C PRO A 368 14.11 -5.24 -34.85
N ILE A 369 14.99 -5.86 -35.63
CA ILE A 369 15.16 -5.60 -37.07
C ILE A 369 14.65 -6.85 -37.81
N GLY A 370 13.33 -6.87 -38.02
CA GLY A 370 12.63 -8.07 -38.47
C GLY A 370 12.73 -9.22 -37.47
N ASP A 371 12.57 -10.46 -37.96
CA ASP A 371 12.50 -11.66 -37.10
C ASP A 371 13.88 -12.29 -36.83
N GLN A 372 14.96 -11.69 -37.32
CA GLN A 372 16.29 -12.31 -37.34
C GLN A 372 17.34 -11.56 -36.54
N ARG A 373 17.10 -10.29 -36.19
CA ARG A 373 18.12 -9.40 -35.60
C ARG A 373 17.52 -8.49 -34.54
N ILE A 374 18.37 -8.04 -33.64
CA ILE A 374 18.06 -7.06 -32.61
C ILE A 374 19.20 -6.05 -32.60
N TRP A 375 18.86 -4.77 -32.44
CA TRP A 375 19.85 -3.70 -32.32
C TRP A 375 19.61 -2.91 -31.04
N ILE A 376 20.70 -2.53 -30.37
CA ILE A 376 20.71 -1.80 -29.11
C ILE A 376 21.72 -0.65 -29.27
N ASN A 377 21.28 0.59 -29.15
CA ASN A 377 22.18 1.74 -29.07
C ASN A 377 22.87 1.75 -27.71
N ILE A 378 24.17 2.05 -27.71
CA ILE A 378 25.00 2.04 -26.51
C ILE A 378 25.67 3.41 -26.35
N ASP A 379 26.02 3.77 -25.12
CA ASP A 379 26.83 4.97 -24.86
C ASP A 379 28.29 4.67 -25.22
N PRO A 380 28.86 5.28 -26.28
CA PRO A 380 30.23 5.00 -26.69
C PRO A 380 31.27 5.33 -25.61
N THR A 381 30.95 6.25 -24.70
CA THR A 381 31.85 6.66 -23.61
C THR A 381 31.84 5.69 -22.42
N SER A 382 30.88 4.77 -22.40
CA SER A 382 30.72 3.75 -21.35
C SER A 382 31.47 2.44 -21.63
N ILE A 383 31.98 2.25 -22.85
CA ILE A 383 32.65 1.01 -23.25
C ILE A 383 33.95 0.85 -22.46
N SER A 384 34.03 -0.25 -21.71
CA SER A 384 35.24 -0.65 -20.99
C SER A 384 35.60 -2.09 -21.38
N TYR A 385 36.81 -2.28 -21.90
CA TYR A 385 37.30 -3.58 -22.31
C TYR A 385 38.47 -4.04 -21.43
N VAL A 386 38.44 -5.32 -21.05
CA VAL A 386 39.50 -5.99 -20.28
C VAL A 386 39.89 -7.26 -21.00
N SER A 387 41.19 -7.42 -21.26
CA SER A 387 41.79 -8.62 -21.87
C SER A 387 43.12 -8.94 -21.23
N SER A 388 43.42 -10.23 -21.03
CA SER A 388 44.70 -10.69 -20.48
C SER A 388 45.88 -10.55 -21.46
N LEU A 389 45.60 -10.44 -22.76
CA LEU A 389 46.61 -10.48 -23.83
C LEU A 389 46.58 -9.26 -24.76
N ASP A 390 45.85 -8.19 -24.41
CA ASP A 390 45.67 -6.98 -25.24
C ASP A 390 45.24 -7.31 -26.69
N GLU A 391 44.35 -8.30 -26.80
CA GLU A 391 43.69 -8.72 -28.03
C GLU A 391 42.17 -8.66 -27.84
N GLY A 392 41.45 -8.37 -28.93
CA GLY A 392 39.99 -8.41 -28.98
C GLY A 392 39.44 -9.84 -29.01
N PHE A 393 38.11 -9.96 -29.00
CA PHE A 393 37.42 -11.21 -29.31
C PHE A 393 37.77 -11.66 -30.73
N LEU A 394 38.02 -12.96 -30.89
CA LEU A 394 38.27 -13.57 -32.20
C LEU A 394 36.94 -13.82 -32.92
N ASP A 395 37.00 -13.87 -34.24
CA ASP A 395 35.88 -14.35 -35.04
C ASP A 395 35.50 -15.78 -34.64
N ASP A 396 34.19 -16.06 -34.57
CA ASP A 396 33.61 -17.31 -34.06
C ASP A 396 33.93 -17.63 -32.58
N GLU A 397 34.45 -16.68 -31.79
CA GLU A 397 34.70 -16.89 -30.36
C GLU A 397 33.38 -16.98 -29.59
N GLN A 398 33.16 -18.06 -28.82
CA GLN A 398 31.96 -18.17 -28.00
C GLN A 398 31.97 -17.14 -26.85
N VAL A 399 30.89 -16.36 -26.78
CA VAL A 399 30.70 -15.30 -25.79
C VAL A 399 29.35 -15.43 -25.11
N VAL A 400 29.29 -14.95 -23.88
CA VAL A 400 28.05 -14.85 -23.09
C VAL A 400 27.75 -13.37 -22.88
N MET A 401 26.55 -12.96 -23.28
CA MET A 401 26.00 -11.65 -22.97
C MET A 401 25.18 -11.73 -21.68
N THR A 402 25.47 -10.84 -20.74
CA THR A 402 24.86 -10.79 -19.42
C THR A 402 24.34 -9.39 -19.14
N ASN A 403 23.09 -9.25 -18.70
CA ASN A 403 22.58 -7.98 -18.14
C ASN A 403 23.00 -7.88 -16.66
N THR A 404 23.84 -6.91 -16.29
CA THR A 404 24.54 -6.84 -14.99
C THR A 404 23.98 -5.81 -14.02
#